data_AF-A0A2K3L6C0-F1
#
_entry.id   AF-A0A2K3L6C0-F1
#
_cell.length_a   1.000
_cell.length_b   1.000
_cell.length_c   1.000
_cell.angle_alpha   90.00
_cell.angle_beta   90.00
_cell.angle_gamma   90.00
#
_symmetry.space_group_name_H-M   'P 1'
#
loop_
_entity.id
_entity.type
_entity.pdbx_description
1 polymer ?
#
loop_
_entity_poly.entity_id
_entity_poly.type
_entity_poly.pdbx_seq_one_letter_code
_entity_poly.pdbx_strand_id
1 'polypeptide(L)'
;MVLLCCFLFKLQRSFKFIGQVVRLETRERLGSQIHTDYSFGFPVDLGASWLHGVSKENPLASVIGRLGLPLYRTSGDNSVLYDYDLESYALFDMDGNQVPQ
;
A
#
# COMPACT_ATOMS: atom_id res chain seq x y z
N MET A 1 0.15 -11.63 -6.93
CA MET A 1 0.10 -10.37 -6.16
C MET A 1 1.47 -9.71 -6.35
N VAL A 2 1.61 -8.39 -6.42
CA VAL A 2 2.92 -7.78 -6.71
C VAL A 2 3.19 -6.67 -5.70
N LEU A 3 4.29 -6.78 -4.96
CA LEU A 3 4.79 -5.71 -4.10
C LEU A 3 5.33 -4.60 -5.00
N LEU A 4 4.76 -3.41 -4.87
CA LEU A 4 5.27 -2.19 -5.50
C LEU A 4 6.12 -1.49 -4.44
N CYS A 5 7.36 -1.95 -4.30
CA CYS A 5 8.25 -1.45 -3.27
C CYS A 5 8.75 -0.04 -3.63
N CYS A 6 8.35 0.95 -2.83
CA CYS A 6 9.07 2.18 -2.48
C CYS A 6 9.28 3.32 -3.50
N PHE A 7 8.78 3.27 -4.73
CA PHE A 7 9.07 4.34 -5.72
C PHE A 7 7.86 5.08 -6.33
N LEU A 8 6.71 5.04 -5.65
CA LEU A 8 5.49 5.73 -6.11
C LEU A 8 5.57 7.26 -6.06
N PHE A 9 6.59 7.85 -5.42
CA PHE A 9 6.77 9.31 -5.35
C PHE A 9 7.08 9.96 -6.70
N LYS A 10 7.58 9.21 -7.70
CA LYS A 10 7.93 9.79 -9.01
C LYS A 10 6.72 10.09 -9.90
N LEU A 11 5.53 9.57 -9.59
CA LEU A 11 4.38 9.68 -10.49
C LEU A 11 3.67 11.05 -10.46
N GLN A 12 3.82 11.83 -9.40
CA GLN A 12 3.04 13.07 -9.25
C GLN A 12 3.62 14.29 -9.97
N ARG A 13 4.71 14.14 -10.72
CA ARG A 13 5.47 15.28 -11.25
C ARG A 13 5.19 15.68 -12.70
N SER A 14 4.32 14.97 -13.43
CA SER A 14 4.15 15.23 -14.87
C SER A 14 2.69 15.28 -15.31
N PHE A 15 2.01 16.38 -15.01
CA PHE A 15 0.76 16.77 -15.68
C PHE A 15 0.87 18.24 -16.12
N LYS A 16 0.81 18.48 -17.43
CA LYS A 16 0.80 19.83 -18.02
C LYS A 16 -0.66 20.23 -18.23
N PHE A 17 -1.16 21.08 -17.35
CA PHE A 17 -2.51 21.66 -17.49
C PHE A 17 -2.44 22.97 -18.27
N ILE A 18 -3.51 23.30 -19.00
CA ILE A 18 -3.62 24.51 -19.84
C ILE A 18 -4.04 25.74 -18.97
N GLY A 19 -3.83 25.68 -17.65
CA GLY A 19 -4.25 26.70 -16.70
C GLY A 19 -3.48 26.60 -15.38
N GLN A 20 -3.63 27.61 -14.53
CA GLN A 20 -3.02 27.60 -13.19
C GLN A 20 -3.73 26.57 -12.30
N VAL A 21 -2.97 25.60 -11.80
CA VAL A 21 -3.47 24.59 -10.87
C VAL A 21 -2.82 24.83 -9.51
N VAL A 22 -3.66 25.10 -8.50
CA VAL A 22 -3.24 25.17 -7.10
C VAL A 22 -3.75 23.92 -6.40
N ARG A 23 -2.87 23.22 -5.68
CA ARG A 23 -3.20 22.03 -4.89
C ARG A 23 -3.13 22.37 -3.41
N LEU A 24 -4.22 22.13 -2.69
CA LEU A 24 -4.29 22.31 -1.24
C LEU A 24 -4.26 20.93 -0.60
N GLU A 25 -3.32 20.73 0.32
CA GLU A 25 -3.16 19.49 1.09
C GLU A 25 -3.16 19.83 2.58
N THR A 26 -3.80 18.99 3.38
CA THR A 26 -3.82 19.16 4.84
C THR A 26 -2.54 18.65 5.50
N ARG A 27 -1.82 17.74 4.83
CA ARG A 27 -0.58 17.14 5.32
C ARG A 27 0.61 17.81 4.65
N GLU A 28 1.75 17.78 5.32
CA GLU A 28 3.03 18.26 4.78
C GLU A 28 3.66 17.33 3.73
N ARG A 29 2.86 16.46 3.11
CA ARG A 29 3.32 15.53 2.08
C ARG A 29 2.23 15.25 1.07
N LEU A 30 2.65 14.87 -0.12
CA LEU A 30 1.75 14.39 -1.16
C LEU A 30 1.37 12.92 -0.94
N GLY A 31 0.41 12.44 -1.74
CA GLY A 31 0.09 11.02 -1.86
C GLY A 31 -0.98 10.50 -0.89
N SER A 32 -1.36 11.24 0.15
CA SER A 32 -2.38 10.86 1.13
C SER A 32 -2.20 9.42 1.67
N GLN A 33 -2.94 8.42 1.19
CA GLN A 33 -2.80 7.01 1.60
C GLN A 33 -1.59 6.30 0.99
N ILE A 34 -0.89 6.93 0.05
CA ILE A 34 0.39 6.45 -0.48
C ILE A 34 1.48 7.12 0.35
N HIS A 35 2.15 6.35 1.20
CA HIS A 35 3.14 6.86 2.13
C HIS A 35 4.29 5.87 2.29
N THR A 36 5.48 6.31 1.92
CA THR A 36 6.74 5.64 2.23
C THR A 36 7.43 6.43 3.33
N ASP A 37 7.72 5.79 4.46
CA ASP A 37 8.55 6.32 5.53
C ASP A 37 10.01 5.91 5.32
N TYR A 38 10.93 6.83 5.62
CA TYR A 38 12.38 6.63 5.48
C TYR A 38 13.13 6.76 6.82
N SER A 39 12.41 6.96 7.93
CA SER A 39 12.99 7.25 9.24
C SER A 39 13.90 6.14 9.78
N PHE A 40 13.70 4.89 9.34
CA PHE A 40 14.46 3.72 9.77
C PHE A 40 15.78 3.49 9.01
N GLY A 41 16.17 4.40 8.11
CA GLY A 41 17.35 4.23 7.25
C GLY A 41 17.12 3.34 6.02
N PHE A 42 15.91 2.83 5.85
CA PHE A 42 15.42 2.12 4.66
C PHE A 42 13.94 2.45 4.44
N PRO A 43 13.42 2.36 3.20
CA PRO A 43 12.04 2.75 2.90
C PRO A 43 11.04 1.70 3.38
N VAL A 44 9.95 2.15 4.02
CA VAL A 44 8.82 1.32 4.48
C VAL A 44 7.51 1.94 4.01
N ASP A 45 6.72 1.19 3.24
CA ASP A 45 5.42 1.65 2.78
C ASP A 45 4.35 1.46 3.88
N LEU A 46 3.88 2.55 4.47
CA LEU A 46 2.85 2.60 5.53
C LEU A 46 1.42 2.71 4.97
N GLY A 47 1.25 2.48 3.67
CA GLY A 47 -0.01 2.69 2.96
C GLY A 47 -0.15 1.73 1.79
N ALA A 48 -0.55 2.24 0.62
CA ALA A 48 -0.67 1.42 -0.58
C ALA A 48 0.70 0.86 -1.02
N SER A 49 0.98 -0.39 -0.67
CA SER A 49 2.24 -1.09 -0.94
C SER A 49 2.12 -2.15 -2.03
N TRP A 50 0.90 -2.57 -2.38
CA TRP A 50 0.65 -3.71 -3.26
C TRP A 50 -0.13 -3.30 -4.51
N LEU A 51 0.23 -3.88 -5.64
CA LEU A 51 -0.53 -3.78 -6.89
C LEU A 51 -1.22 -5.12 -7.18
N HIS A 52 -2.54 -5.08 -7.25
CA HIS A 52 -3.33 -6.24 -7.69
C HIS A 52 -3.35 -6.30 -9.21
N GLY A 53 -2.75 -7.36 -9.76
CA GLY A 53 -2.75 -7.64 -11.20
C GLY A 53 -1.91 -6.64 -12.01
N VAL A 54 -0.83 -7.11 -12.62
CA VAL A 54 -0.11 -6.35 -13.65
C VAL A 54 -0.68 -6.80 -14.99
N SER A 55 -1.82 -6.24 -15.37
CA SER A 55 -2.51 -6.57 -16.61
C SER A 55 -2.79 -5.30 -17.41
N LYS A 56 -3.17 -5.44 -18.69
CA LYS A 56 -3.43 -4.27 -19.56
C LYS A 56 -4.63 -3.45 -19.07
N GLU A 57 -5.50 -4.07 -18.29
CA GLU A 57 -6.69 -3.47 -17.68
C GLU A 57 -6.33 -2.59 -16.48
N ASN A 58 -5.14 -2.79 -15.88
CA ASN A 58 -4.66 -1.94 -14.81
C ASN A 58 -4.06 -0.65 -15.41
N PRO A 59 -4.68 0.53 -15.19
CA PRO A 59 -4.21 1.78 -15.79
C PRO A 59 -2.79 2.16 -15.33
N LEU A 60 -2.36 1.65 -14.17
CA LEU A 60 -1.03 1.88 -13.64
C LEU A 60 0.04 1.04 -14.36
N ALA A 61 -0.32 -0.06 -15.05
CA ALA A 61 0.66 -0.94 -15.69
C ALA A 61 1.53 -0.21 -16.71
N SER A 62 0.92 0.65 -17.54
CA SER A 62 1.64 1.44 -18.54
C SER A 62 2.62 2.45 -17.91
N VAL A 63 2.22 3.03 -16.79
CA VAL A 63 2.98 4.04 -16.05
C VAL A 63 4.16 3.39 -15.34
N ILE A 64 3.94 2.28 -14.66
CA ILE A 64 4.97 1.51 -13.95
C ILE A 64 6.05 1.07 -14.95
N GLY A 65 5.65 0.56 -16.11
CA GLY A 65 6.57 0.19 -17.19
C GLY A 65 7.40 1.37 -17.70
N ARG A 66 6.75 2.52 -17.95
CA ARG A 66 7.44 3.75 -18.39
C ARG A 66 8.42 4.30 -17.35
N LEU A 67 8.07 4.19 -16.07
CA LEU A 67 8.91 4.66 -14.96
C LEU A 67 10.00 3.66 -14.57
N GLY A 68 9.99 2.45 -15.15
CA GLY A 68 10.96 1.40 -14.83
C GLY A 68 10.90 0.97 -13.37
N LEU A 69 9.72 1.03 -12.74
CA LEU A 69 9.60 0.69 -11.33
C LEU A 69 9.74 -0.82 -11.14
N PRO A 70 10.57 -1.28 -10.18
CA PRO A 70 10.73 -2.70 -9.93
C PRO A 70 9.43 -3.28 -9.38
N LEU A 71 9.05 -4.44 -9.92
CA LEU A 71 7.88 -5.19 -9.52
C LEU A 71 8.31 -6.55 -8.98
N TYR A 72 7.95 -6.84 -7.73
CA TYR A 72 8.26 -8.12 -7.10
C TYR A 72 7.00 -8.94 -6.98
N ARG A 73 6.93 -10.07 -7.69
CA ARG A 73 5.78 -10.97 -7.62
C ARG A 73 5.79 -11.67 -6.26
N THR A 74 4.74 -11.43 -5.48
CA THR A 74 4.38 -12.26 -4.33
C THR A 74 3.48 -13.40 -4.79
N SER A 75 3.92 -14.62 -4.50
CA SER A 75 3.16 -15.84 -4.69
C SER A 75 2.30 -16.10 -3.44
N GLY A 76 1.06 -16.54 -3.64
CA GLY A 76 0.13 -16.84 -2.53
C GLY A 76 0.28 -18.25 -1.98
N ASP A 77 1.14 -19.06 -2.60
CA ASP A 77 1.43 -20.45 -2.27
C ASP A 77 2.51 -20.60 -1.17
N ASN A 78 3.23 -19.53 -0.85
CA ASN A 78 4.35 -19.56 0.09
C ASN A 78 4.07 -18.81 1.40
N SER A 79 2.80 -18.55 1.71
CA SER A 79 2.38 -18.05 3.01
C SER A 79 2.33 -19.21 4.00
N VAL A 80 3.25 -19.25 4.95
CA VAL A 80 3.08 -20.05 6.17
C VAL A 80 2.09 -19.30 7.04
N LEU A 81 0.87 -19.83 7.13
CA LEU A 81 -0.07 -19.39 8.14
C LEU A 81 0.42 -19.98 9.46
N TYR A 82 0.95 -19.11 10.33
CA TYR A 82 1.06 -19.45 11.73
C TYR A 82 -0.36 -19.36 12.29
N ASP A 83 -1.02 -20.51 12.36
CA ASP A 83 -2.22 -20.65 13.16
C ASP A 83 -1.77 -20.47 14.61
N TYR A 84 -1.87 -19.23 15.11
CA TYR A 84 -2.02 -19.07 16.53
C TYR A 84 -3.43 -19.57 16.77
N ASP A 85 -3.56 -20.85 17.09
CA ASP A 85 -4.82 -21.44 17.55
C ASP A 85 -5.45 -20.42 18.49
N LEU A 86 -6.47 -19.71 17.99
CA LEU A 86 -7.18 -18.70 18.78
C LEU A 86 -8.02 -19.39 19.87
N GLU A 87 -7.88 -20.72 20.01
CA GLU A 87 -8.38 -21.64 21.04
C GLU A 87 -8.14 -21.16 22.49
N SER A 88 -7.38 -20.09 22.71
CA SER A 88 -7.15 -19.49 24.02
C SER A 88 -7.62 -18.03 24.19
N TYR A 89 -8.27 -17.43 23.19
CA TYR A 89 -8.75 -16.05 23.29
C TYR A 89 -10.21 -16.01 23.78
N ALA A 90 -10.42 -15.40 24.93
CA ALA A 90 -11.74 -14.98 25.37
C ALA A 90 -12.12 -13.69 24.63
N LEU A 91 -13.25 -13.71 23.91
CA LEU A 91 -13.85 -12.51 23.35
C LEU A 91 -14.68 -11.84 24.45
N PHE A 92 -14.57 -10.52 24.57
CA PHE A 92 -15.35 -9.73 25.50
C PHE A 92 -16.19 -8.71 24.73
N ASP A 93 -17.42 -8.46 25.18
CA ASP A 93 -18.24 -7.36 24.67
C ASP A 93 -17.69 -6.00 25.16
N MET A 94 -18.31 -4.91 24.70
CA MET A 94 -17.93 -3.54 25.07
C MET A 94 -18.14 -3.25 26.57
N ASP A 95 -18.94 -4.07 27.25
CA ASP A 95 -19.23 -3.99 28.68
C ASP A 95 -18.32 -4.92 29.52
N GLY A 96 -17.40 -5.65 28.87
CA GLY A 96 -16.44 -6.54 29.50
C GLY A 96 -16.96 -7.94 29.85
N ASN A 97 -18.12 -8.36 29.33
CA ASN A 97 -18.62 -9.72 29.52
C ASN A 97 -18.05 -10.67 28.46
N GLN A 98 -17.70 -11.89 28.87
CA GLN A 98 -17.20 -12.90 27.94
C GLN A 98 -18.31 -13.36 27.00
N VAL A 99 -18.06 -13.29 25.69
CA VAL A 99 -18.94 -13.82 24.65
C VAL A 99 -18.80 -15.35 24.62
N PRO A 100 -19.90 -16.11 24.74
CA PRO A 100 -19.86 -17.57 24.58
C PRO A 100 -19.34 -17.96 23.19
N GLN A 101 -18.48 -18.97 23.13
CA GLN A 101 -18.02 -19.59 21.88
C GLN A 101 -19.11 -20.47 21.27
#